data_AF-A0A640UR08-F1
#
_entry.id   AF-A0A640UR08-F1
#
_cell.length_a   1.000
_cell.length_b   1.000
_cell.length_c   1.000
_cell.angle_alpha   90.00
_cell.angle_beta   90.00
_cell.angle_gamma   90.00
#
_symmetry.space_group_name_H-M   'P 1'
#
loop_
_entity.id
_entity.type
_entity.pdbx_description
1 polymer ?
#
loop_
_entity_poly.entity_id
_entity_poly.type
_entity_poly.pdbx_seq_one_letter_code
_entity_poly.pdbx_strand_id
1 'polypeptide(L)'
;MISGILFRIRTGVPWRDLPERYGNRPYSAEDMTALESFTFVRHVDGLRHSFERDGESHDRPAYRRTDGQVWCVWGPDDGWHCELADGLVTAHPLNRDSDEPEPPATVWRSFKGDRSYLYDLRHLEPEV
;
A
#
# COMPACT_ATOMS: atom_id res chain seq x y z
N MET A 1 -3.68 16.19 -34.45
CA MET A 1 -2.99 16.67 -33.24
C MET A 1 -2.66 15.43 -32.41
N ILE A 2 -1.38 15.28 -32.08
CA ILE A 2 -0.61 14.08 -31.69
C ILE A 2 -1.15 13.48 -30.36
N SER A 3 -1.71 12.27 -30.31
CA SER A 3 -1.10 10.94 -30.03
C SER A 3 -1.49 10.41 -28.63
N GLY A 4 -2.60 9.67 -28.56
CA GLY A 4 -3.04 8.95 -27.36
C GLY A 4 -2.36 7.58 -27.28
N ILE A 5 -1.13 7.56 -26.79
CA ILE A 5 -0.35 6.33 -26.59
C ILE A 5 -0.87 5.61 -25.34
N LEU A 6 -1.67 4.58 -25.59
CA LEU A 6 -1.56 3.22 -25.05
C LEU A 6 -0.81 3.05 -23.71
N PHE A 7 -1.52 3.12 -22.59
CA PHE A 7 -1.08 2.47 -21.35
C PHE A 7 -1.88 1.19 -21.15
N ARG A 8 -1.30 0.11 -21.64
CA ARG A 8 -1.78 -1.26 -21.46
C ARG A 8 -1.28 -1.75 -20.10
N ILE A 9 -2.03 -1.51 -19.03
CA ILE A 9 -1.76 -2.13 -17.73
C ILE A 9 -2.08 -3.63 -17.83
N ARG A 10 -1.16 -4.42 -17.29
CA ARG A 10 -0.99 -5.86 -17.49
C ARG A 10 -1.89 -6.71 -16.57
N THR A 11 -2.97 -6.14 -16.05
CA THR A 11 -3.95 -6.83 -15.22
C THR A 11 -5.25 -6.85 -16.02
N GLY A 12 -5.67 -8.02 -16.50
CA GLY A 12 -6.88 -8.19 -17.31
C GLY A 12 -8.21 -7.89 -16.58
N VAL A 13 -8.18 -7.06 -15.54
CA VAL A 13 -9.35 -6.60 -14.79
C VAL A 13 -9.63 -5.17 -15.25
N PRO A 14 -10.67 -4.95 -16.08
CA PRO A 14 -11.07 -3.60 -16.46
C PRO A 14 -11.46 -2.82 -15.20
N TRP A 15 -11.22 -1.51 -15.20
CA TRP A 15 -11.56 -0.61 -14.07
C TRP A 15 -13.04 -0.69 -13.60
N ARG A 16 -13.90 -1.31 -14.41
CA ARG A 16 -15.30 -1.61 -14.10
C ARG A 16 -15.50 -2.72 -13.06
N ASP A 17 -14.46 -3.50 -12.77
CA ASP A 17 -14.53 -4.63 -11.84
C ASP A 17 -13.87 -4.32 -10.47
N LEU A 18 -13.51 -3.05 -10.21
CA LEU A 18 -13.05 -2.61 -8.89
C LEU A 18 -14.24 -2.45 -7.93
N PRO A 19 -14.12 -2.82 -6.64
CA PRO A 19 -15.13 -2.56 -5.62
C PRO A 19 -15.47 -1.06 -5.55
N GLU A 20 -16.74 -0.71 -5.33
CA GLU A 20 -17.28 0.67 -5.31
C GLU A 20 -16.56 1.66 -4.38
N ARG A 21 -15.70 1.17 -3.47
CA ARG A 21 -14.90 1.99 -2.55
C ARG A 21 -13.66 2.65 -3.20
N TYR A 22 -13.25 2.21 -4.40
CA TYR A 22 -12.11 2.78 -5.12
C TYR A 22 -12.61 3.79 -6.16
N GLY A 23 -12.84 5.01 -5.68
CA GLY A 23 -13.46 6.11 -6.43
C GLY A 23 -12.60 6.66 -7.58
N ASN A 24 -13.32 7.23 -8.54
CA ASN A 24 -12.90 7.82 -9.79
C ASN A 24 -12.65 9.33 -9.67
N ARG A 25 -11.43 9.74 -9.32
CA ARG A 25 -11.01 11.16 -9.29
C ARG A 25 -9.98 11.45 -10.41
N PRO A 26 -10.06 12.60 -11.10
CA PRO A 26 -8.99 13.01 -12.00
C PRO A 26 -7.80 13.51 -11.18
N TYR A 27 -6.63 12.95 -11.49
CA TYR A 27 -5.33 13.22 -10.87
C TYR A 27 -5.12 14.71 -10.58
N SER A 28 -4.95 15.09 -9.31
CA SER A 28 -4.56 16.44 -8.91
C SER A 28 -3.05 16.49 -8.72
N ALA A 29 -2.38 17.63 -8.90
CA ALA A 29 -0.91 17.72 -8.88
C ALA A 29 -0.22 17.26 -7.58
N GLU A 30 -1.01 16.99 -6.53
CA GLU A 30 -0.59 16.38 -5.26
C GLU A 30 -0.34 14.85 -5.40
N ASP A 31 -0.96 14.19 -6.39
CA ASP A 31 -0.75 12.78 -6.75
C ASP A 31 0.68 12.45 -7.21
N MET A 32 1.44 13.45 -7.67
CA MET A 32 2.82 13.24 -8.12
C MET A 32 3.81 12.93 -6.98
N THR A 33 3.38 13.01 -5.73
CA THR A 33 4.24 12.78 -4.56
C THR A 33 4.01 11.43 -3.89
N ALA A 34 2.92 10.75 -4.25
CA ALA A 34 2.48 9.57 -3.55
C ALA A 34 3.29 8.34 -4.02
N LEU A 35 3.83 7.57 -3.08
CA LEU A 35 4.75 6.48 -3.33
C LEU A 35 4.17 5.46 -4.33
N GLU A 36 4.97 5.02 -5.31
CA GLU A 36 4.51 4.00 -6.28
C GLU A 36 4.61 2.58 -5.70
N SER A 37 5.66 2.34 -4.91
CA SER A 37 5.91 1.05 -4.29
C SER A 37 6.85 1.15 -3.09
N PHE A 38 6.76 0.16 -2.21
CA PHE A 38 7.69 -0.01 -1.08
C PHE A 38 7.87 -1.48 -0.74
N THR A 39 8.81 -1.76 0.16
CA THR A 39 9.11 -3.10 0.63
C THR A 39 9.13 -3.17 2.14
N PHE A 40 8.44 -4.15 2.71
CA PHE A 40 8.64 -4.57 4.10
C PHE A 40 9.79 -5.58 4.19
N VAL A 41 10.79 -5.31 5.02
CA VAL A 41 11.94 -6.18 5.26
C VAL A 41 11.92 -6.70 6.70
N ARG A 42 11.74 -8.01 6.88
CA ARG A 42 11.66 -8.62 8.21
C ARG A 42 13.00 -8.58 8.93
N HIS A 43 13.04 -8.17 10.19
CA HIS A 43 14.28 -8.08 10.96
C HIS A 43 14.99 -9.44 11.18
N VAL A 44 14.23 -10.51 11.39
CA VAL A 44 14.81 -11.80 11.83
C VAL A 44 15.58 -12.55 10.74
N ASP A 45 15.16 -12.40 9.48
CA ASP A 45 15.72 -13.16 8.36
C ASP A 45 15.78 -12.39 7.03
N GLY A 46 15.43 -11.11 7.04
CA GLY A 46 15.48 -10.26 5.85
C GLY A 46 14.41 -10.59 4.80
N LEU A 47 13.39 -11.40 5.12
CA LEU A 47 12.28 -11.69 4.20
C LEU A 47 11.65 -10.38 3.71
N ARG A 48 11.48 -10.26 2.39
CA ARG A 48 10.97 -9.07 1.73
C ARG A 48 9.56 -9.30 1.20
N HIS A 49 8.69 -8.35 1.42
CA HIS A 49 7.37 -8.29 0.79
C HIS A 49 7.21 -6.94 0.10
N SER A 50 7.05 -6.96 -1.22
CA SER A 50 6.84 -5.76 -2.02
C SER A 50 5.36 -5.39 -2.07
N PHE A 51 5.09 -4.10 -2.02
CA PHE A 51 3.76 -3.51 -2.13
C PHE A 51 3.76 -2.50 -3.26
N GLU A 52 2.72 -2.54 -4.08
CA GLU A 52 2.50 -1.63 -5.20
C GLU A 52 1.16 -0.90 -5.02
N ARG A 53 1.07 0.32 -5.53
CA ARG A 53 -0.16 1.10 -5.50
C ARG A 53 -1.30 0.33 -6.19
N ASP A 54 -2.44 0.21 -5.50
CA ASP A 54 -3.63 -0.54 -5.91
C ASP A 54 -4.91 0.25 -5.57
N GLY A 55 -4.96 1.51 -6.04
CA GLY A 55 -6.09 2.41 -5.85
C GLY A 55 -5.99 3.29 -4.60
N GLU A 56 -7.15 3.69 -4.09
CA GLU A 56 -7.30 4.62 -2.97
C GLU A 56 -8.31 4.10 -1.93
N SER A 57 -8.06 4.37 -0.65
CA SER A 57 -8.95 4.10 0.47
C SER A 57 -8.97 5.31 1.40
N HIS A 58 -10.16 5.78 1.80
CA HIS A 58 -10.33 6.93 2.71
C HIS A 58 -9.51 8.17 2.29
N ASP A 59 -9.60 8.54 1.01
CA ASP A 59 -8.87 9.66 0.41
C ASP A 59 -7.33 9.55 0.51
N ARG A 60 -6.81 8.33 0.73
CA ARG A 60 -5.37 8.01 0.77
C ARG A 60 -5.02 6.84 -0.13
N PRO A 61 -3.76 6.72 -0.56
CA PRO A 61 -3.35 5.61 -1.39
C PRO A 61 -3.50 4.26 -0.68
N ALA A 62 -4.02 3.28 -1.41
CA ALA A 62 -4.02 1.88 -1.00
C ALA A 62 -2.90 1.14 -1.73
N TYR A 63 -2.22 0.26 -1.02
CA TYR A 63 -1.12 -0.52 -1.58
C TYR A 63 -1.35 -2.00 -1.38
N ARG A 64 -1.16 -2.79 -2.43
CA ARG A 64 -1.33 -4.24 -2.37
C ARG A 64 0.00 -4.96 -2.42
N ARG A 65 0.13 -6.00 -1.61
CA ARG A 65 1.27 -6.90 -1.64
C ARG A 65 1.31 -7.69 -2.95
N THR A 66 2.45 -7.72 -3.62
CA THR A 66 2.58 -8.34 -4.96
C THR A 66 2.46 -9.86 -4.95
N ASP A 67 2.73 -10.49 -3.81
CA ASP A 67 2.72 -11.96 -3.64
C ASP A 67 1.48 -12.46 -2.85
N GLY A 68 0.47 -11.62 -2.61
CA GLY A 68 -0.67 -12.02 -1.78
C GLY A 68 -1.85 -11.06 -1.75
N GLN A 69 -2.81 -11.40 -0.89
CA GLN A 69 -4.04 -10.64 -0.67
C GLN A 69 -3.93 -9.86 0.65
N VAL A 70 -2.90 -9.03 0.75
CA VAL A 70 -2.69 -8.12 1.88
C VAL A 70 -2.58 -6.72 1.32
N TRP A 71 -3.30 -5.79 1.93
CA TRP A 71 -3.24 -4.37 1.60
C TRP A 71 -2.65 -3.59 2.76
N CYS A 72 -1.96 -2.50 2.44
CA CYS A 72 -1.55 -1.46 3.36
C CYS A 72 -2.41 -0.23 3.05
N VAL A 73 -3.21 0.19 4.00
CA VAL A 73 -4.21 1.25 3.86
C VAL A 73 -4.21 2.14 5.09
N TRP A 74 -4.75 3.33 4.95
CA TRP A 74 -5.06 4.20 6.07
C TRP A 74 -6.54 4.08 6.41
N GLY A 75 -6.85 4.07 7.71
CA GLY A 75 -8.21 4.14 8.22
C GLY A 75 -8.32 5.15 9.37
N PRO A 76 -9.50 5.76 9.59
CA PRO A 76 -9.67 6.82 10.59
C PRO A 76 -9.44 6.36 12.04
N ASP A 77 -9.72 5.09 12.35
CA ASP A 77 -9.59 4.54 13.71
C ASP A 77 -8.21 3.93 13.97
N ASP A 78 -7.56 3.42 12.92
CA ASP A 78 -6.36 2.59 13.01
C ASP A 78 -5.09 3.30 12.53
N GLY A 79 -5.24 4.43 11.85
CA GLY A 79 -4.18 5.05 11.05
C GLY A 79 -3.74 4.11 9.93
N TRP A 80 -2.46 4.18 9.57
CA TRP A 80 -1.85 3.22 8.64
C TRP A 80 -1.79 1.82 9.25
N HIS A 81 -2.24 0.83 8.50
CA HIS A 81 -2.23 -0.57 8.91
C HIS A 81 -2.18 -1.50 7.69
N CYS A 82 -1.86 -2.78 7.91
CA CYS A 82 -2.03 -3.80 6.89
C CYS A 82 -3.19 -4.72 7.23
N GLU A 83 -4.02 -5.04 6.24
CA GLU A 83 -5.18 -5.90 6.38
C GLU A 83 -5.24 -6.98 5.28
N LEU A 84 -5.96 -8.06 5.57
CA LEU A 84 -6.32 -9.08 4.60
C LEU A 84 -7.56 -8.66 3.80
N ALA A 85 -7.88 -9.37 2.73
CA ALA A 85 -9.07 -9.12 1.90
C ALA A 85 -10.41 -9.13 2.67
N ASP A 86 -10.46 -9.78 3.82
CA ASP A 86 -11.63 -9.86 4.71
C ASP A 86 -11.68 -8.74 5.77
N GLY A 87 -10.73 -7.80 5.73
CA GLY A 87 -10.61 -6.70 6.68
C GLY A 87 -9.92 -7.06 8.00
N LEU A 88 -9.37 -8.27 8.14
CA LEU A 88 -8.59 -8.62 9.32
C LEU A 88 -7.27 -7.85 9.32
N VAL A 89 -7.09 -6.96 10.30
CA VAL A 89 -5.84 -6.23 10.51
C VAL A 89 -4.74 -7.19 10.96
N THR A 90 -3.62 -7.16 10.25
CA THR A 90 -2.47 -8.06 10.44
C THR A 90 -1.17 -7.31 10.70
N ALA A 91 -1.12 -5.99 10.59
CA ALA A 91 0.05 -5.21 10.99
C ALA A 91 -0.27 -3.74 11.31
N HIS A 92 0.55 -3.14 12.18
CA HIS A 92 0.57 -1.69 12.43
C HIS A 92 2.01 -1.16 12.48
N PRO A 93 2.23 0.12 12.14
CA PRO A 93 3.47 0.80 12.48
C PRO A 93 3.61 0.88 14.00
N LEU A 94 4.85 0.87 14.50
CA LEU A 94 5.09 1.11 15.93
C LEU A 94 4.76 2.55 16.32
N ASN A 95 4.82 3.50 15.39
CA ASN A 95 4.29 4.85 15.55
C ASN A 95 2.91 4.95 14.91
N ARG A 96 1.87 4.53 15.65
CA ARG A 96 0.48 4.43 15.14
C ARG A 96 -0.17 5.79 14.89
N ASP A 97 0.31 6.84 15.56
CA ASP A 97 -0.28 8.18 15.52
C ASP A 97 0.15 8.99 14.28
N SER A 98 0.83 8.36 13.32
CA SER A 98 1.23 9.05 12.08
C SER A 98 0.01 9.28 11.19
N ASP A 99 -0.33 10.55 11.01
CA ASP A 99 -1.35 11.00 10.05
C ASP A 99 -0.73 11.40 8.70
N GLU A 100 0.47 10.89 8.39
CA GLU A 100 1.16 11.19 7.14
C GLU A 100 0.41 10.64 5.91
N PRO A 101 0.44 11.33 4.76
CA PRO A 101 -0.30 10.93 3.55
C PRO A 101 0.18 9.59 2.96
N GLU A 102 1.30 9.06 3.45
CA GLU A 102 1.91 7.81 3.04
C GLU A 102 2.17 6.88 4.23
N PRO A 103 2.28 5.56 4.00
CA PRO A 103 2.70 4.62 5.03
C PRO A 103 4.05 5.05 5.62
N PRO A 104 4.18 5.22 6.95
CA PRO A 104 5.41 5.70 7.54
C PRO A 104 6.56 4.70 7.33
N ALA A 105 7.70 5.21 6.83
CA ALA A 105 8.97 4.50 6.67
C ALA A 105 9.64 4.20 8.02
N THR A 106 8.98 3.37 8.82
CA THR A 106 9.38 3.02 10.19
C THR A 106 9.35 1.51 10.40
N VAL A 107 9.51 1.07 11.65
CA VAL A 107 9.32 -0.32 12.05
C VAL A 107 7.83 -0.61 12.21
N TRP A 108 7.41 -1.73 11.63
CA TRP A 108 6.05 -2.25 11.70
C TRP A 108 6.03 -3.60 12.38
N ARG A 109 4.98 -3.83 13.17
CA ARG A 109 4.71 -5.11 13.80
C ARG A 109 3.58 -5.81 13.06
N SER A 110 3.86 -7.01 12.55
CA SER A 110 2.87 -7.89 11.93
C SER A 110 2.54 -9.08 12.83
N PHE A 111 1.25 -9.42 12.89
CA PHE A 111 0.69 -10.52 13.67
C PHE A 111 0.43 -11.73 12.76
N LYS A 112 0.95 -12.90 13.15
CA LYS A 112 0.77 -14.17 12.45
C LYS A 112 0.40 -15.25 13.45
N GLY A 113 -0.90 -15.38 13.71
CA GLY A 113 -1.42 -16.27 14.75
C GLY A 113 -0.92 -15.84 16.13
N ASP A 114 -0.22 -16.75 16.83
CA ASP A 114 0.39 -16.53 18.13
C ASP A 114 1.75 -15.81 18.08
N ARG A 115 2.27 -15.54 16.88
CA ARG A 115 3.57 -14.89 16.68
C ARG A 115 3.44 -13.46 16.20
N SER A 116 4.42 -12.64 16.53
CA SER A 116 4.61 -11.31 15.95
C SER A 116 6.00 -11.19 15.34
N TYR A 117 6.09 -10.47 14.22
CA TYR A 117 7.35 -10.19 13.54
C TYR A 117 7.49 -8.69 13.31
N LEU A 118 8.73 -8.19 13.39
CA LEU A 118 9.07 -6.81 13.09
C LEU A 118 9.61 -6.70 11.67
N TYR A 119 9.20 -5.65 10.96
CA TYR A 119 9.59 -5.33 9.60
C TYR A 119 9.98 -3.85 9.50
N ASP A 120 11.02 -3.52 8.74
CA ASP A 120 11.24 -2.13 8.28
C ASP A 120 10.42 -1.89 7.02
N LEU A 121 9.67 -0.79 6.98
CA LEU A 121 9.15 -0.26 5.72
C LEU A 121 10.26 0.55 5.04
N ARG A 122 10.61 0.16 3.81
CA ARG A 122 11.59 0.86 2.99
C ARG A 122 10.97 1.30 1.68
N HIS A 123 11.06 2.59 1.38
CA HIS A 123 10.69 3.12 0.07
C HIS A 123 11.72 2.59 -0.95
N LEU A 124 11.25 2.18 -2.12
CA LEU A 124 12.17 1.94 -3.22
C LEU A 124 12.62 3.33 -3.69
N GLU A 125 13.86 3.70 -3.39
CA GLU A 125 14.48 4.82 -4.09
C GLU A 125 14.45 4.49 -5.59
N PRO A 126 13.97 5.39 -6.46
CA PRO A 126 14.13 5.19 -7.89
C PRO A 126 15.63 5.08 -8.15
N GLU A 127 16.09 3.98 -8.77
CA GLU A 127 17.46 3.90 -9.28
C GLU A 127 17.69 5.11 -10.20
N VAL A 128 18.67 5.94 -9.85
CA VAL A 128 19.08 7.16 -10.59
C VAL A 128 19.75 6.80 -11.91
#